data_AF-A0A182EVW9-F1
#
_entry.id   AF-A0A182EVW9-F1
#
_cell.length_a   1.000
_cell.length_b   1.000
_cell.length_c   1.000
_cell.angle_alpha   90.00
_cell.angle_beta   90.00
_cell.angle_gamma   90.00
#
_symmetry.space_group_name_H-M   'P 1'
#
loop_
_entity.id
_entity.type
_entity.pdbx_description
1 polymer ?
#
loop_
_entity_poly.entity_id
_entity_poly.type
_entity_poly.pdbx_seq_one_letter_code
_entity_poly.pdbx_strand_id
1 'polypeptide(L)'
;MQLFYTFGRKCIPEDFQYEYTKCDKNGQRWRVAVPKLDNLECDDGVPLPIRGVNCSFTCDAGMYLDIVTQRCQLCPKGTYSLGGGGIRYDVFDKIPPNFEVENINILPEKNADTNKETLEDCPKRKGWIVRNTELIYVPSPCFSRLSYSVDLVHPGYVEYVYRLPRNSRDLIFNVD
;
A
#
# COMPACT_ATOMS: atom_id res chain seq x y z
N MET A 1 -19.82 -7.64 -58.74
CA MET A 1 -19.29 -7.14 -57.46
C MET A 1 -20.24 -7.58 -56.36
N GLN A 2 -19.92 -8.68 -55.69
CA GLN A 2 -20.67 -9.19 -54.55
C GLN A 2 -20.08 -8.55 -53.30
N LEU A 3 -20.83 -7.67 -52.64
CA LEU A 3 -20.49 -7.14 -51.32
C LEU A 3 -20.76 -8.26 -50.31
N PHE A 4 -19.69 -8.92 -49.86
CA PHE A 4 -19.75 -9.81 -48.71
C PHE A 4 -19.94 -8.94 -47.47
N TYR A 5 -21.17 -8.79 -47.01
CA TYR A 5 -21.43 -8.32 -45.65
C TYR A 5 -21.02 -9.45 -44.71
N THR A 6 -19.84 -9.33 -44.11
CA THR A 6 -19.49 -10.10 -42.93
C THR A 6 -20.45 -9.66 -41.82
N PHE A 7 -21.39 -10.53 -41.45
CA PHE A 7 -22.24 -10.36 -40.26
C PHE A 7 -21.36 -10.55 -39.03
N GLY A 8 -20.52 -9.56 -38.76
CA GLY A 8 -19.66 -9.54 -37.61
C GLY A 8 -20.46 -9.29 -36.34
N ARG A 9 -20.05 -9.92 -35.22
CA ARG A 9 -20.70 -9.69 -33.93
C ARG A 9 -20.42 -8.24 -33.51
N LYS A 10 -21.47 -7.43 -33.43
CA LYS A 10 -21.41 -6.10 -32.85
C LYS A 10 -21.49 -6.21 -31.33
N CYS A 11 -20.43 -5.82 -30.65
CA CYS A 11 -20.38 -5.83 -29.19
C CYS A 11 -21.07 -4.60 -28.60
N ILE A 12 -21.58 -4.76 -27.38
CA ILE A 12 -22.22 -3.72 -26.59
C ILE A 12 -21.40 -3.41 -25.34
N PRO A 13 -21.54 -2.22 -24.73
CA PRO A 13 -20.76 -1.83 -23.55
C PRO A 13 -20.81 -2.85 -22.40
N GLU A 14 -21.92 -3.57 -22.25
CA GLU A 14 -22.13 -4.59 -21.23
C GLU A 14 -21.27 -5.83 -21.41
N ASP A 15 -20.74 -6.08 -22.62
CA ASP A 15 -19.80 -7.18 -22.90
C ASP A 15 -18.39 -6.93 -22.30
N PHE A 16 -18.13 -5.70 -21.84
CA PHE A 16 -16.83 -5.28 -21.35
C PHE A 16 -16.86 -4.90 -19.86
N GLN A 17 -15.73 -5.09 -19.20
CA GLN A 17 -15.35 -4.38 -17.98
C GLN A 17 -14.33 -3.30 -18.33
N TYR A 18 -14.13 -2.34 -17.43
CA TYR A 18 -13.15 -1.28 -17.67
C TYR A 18 -11.99 -1.40 -16.71
N GLU A 19 -10.79 -1.15 -17.21
CA GLU A 19 -9.56 -1.15 -16.43
C GLU A 19 -8.69 0.06 -16.80
N TYR A 20 -7.80 0.43 -15.90
CA TYR A 20 -6.80 1.44 -16.18
C TYR A 20 -5.50 0.78 -16.64
N THR A 21 -4.89 1.33 -17.69
CA THR A 21 -3.52 0.97 -18.05
C THR A 21 -2.54 1.36 -16.95
N LYS A 22 -1.35 0.78 -16.99
CA LYS A 22 -0.21 1.28 -16.21
C LYS A 22 0.06 2.75 -16.55
N CYS A 23 0.58 3.47 -15.57
CA CYS A 23 0.99 4.87 -15.72
C CYS A 23 2.21 4.96 -16.63
N ASP A 24 2.21 5.94 -17.52
CA ASP A 24 3.42 6.34 -18.24
C ASP A 24 4.34 7.22 -17.38
N LYS A 25 5.47 7.63 -17.94
CA LYS A 25 6.46 8.49 -17.26
C LYS A 25 5.92 9.86 -16.84
N ASN A 26 4.81 10.31 -17.43
CA ASN A 26 4.16 11.59 -17.14
C ASN A 26 2.94 11.41 -16.20
N GLY A 27 2.74 10.22 -15.62
CA GLY A 27 1.61 9.89 -14.77
C GLY A 27 0.28 9.77 -15.52
N GLN A 28 0.31 9.69 -16.85
CA GLN A 28 -0.88 9.52 -17.67
C GLN A 28 -1.24 8.03 -17.78
N ARG A 29 -2.53 7.77 -17.85
CA ARG A 29 -3.08 6.43 -18.05
C ARG A 29 -4.36 6.51 -18.87
N TRP A 30 -4.77 5.37 -19.41
CA TRP A 30 -5.97 5.24 -20.23
C TRP A 30 -6.96 4.30 -19.54
N ARG A 31 -8.25 4.61 -19.66
CA ARG A 31 -9.30 3.65 -19.35
C ARG A 31 -9.61 2.85 -20.60
N VAL A 32 -9.45 1.55 -20.54
CA VAL A 32 -9.64 0.61 -21.65
C VAL A 32 -10.80 -0.34 -21.37
N ALA A 33 -11.49 -0.76 -22.41
CA ALA A 33 -12.48 -1.83 -22.34
C ALA A 33 -11.76 -3.18 -22.42
N VAL A 34 -12.04 -4.05 -21.44
CA VAL A 34 -11.51 -5.41 -21.33
C VAL A 34 -12.69 -6.37 -21.49
N PRO A 35 -12.63 -7.34 -22.42
CA PRO A 35 -13.69 -8.34 -22.58
C PRO A 35 -13.96 -9.10 -21.28
N LYS A 36 -15.23 -9.31 -20.93
CA LYS A 36 -15.60 -10.15 -19.77
C LYS A 36 -15.48 -11.65 -20.06
N LEU A 37 -15.48 -12.03 -21.33
CA LEU A 37 -15.36 -13.40 -21.80
C LEU A 37 -14.08 -13.51 -22.64
N ASP A 38 -13.24 -14.49 -22.34
CA ASP A 38 -11.93 -14.67 -22.99
C ASP A 38 -12.04 -14.94 -24.51
N ASN A 39 -13.17 -15.47 -24.97
CA ASN A 39 -13.45 -15.80 -26.37
C ASN A 39 -14.39 -14.78 -27.06
N LEU A 40 -14.55 -13.59 -26.48
CA LEU A 40 -15.34 -12.54 -27.11
C LEU A 40 -14.57 -11.96 -28.30
N GLU A 41 -15.04 -12.27 -29.50
CA GLU A 41 -14.61 -11.63 -30.74
C GLU A 41 -15.63 -10.55 -31.13
N CYS A 42 -15.14 -9.34 -31.36
CA CYS A 42 -15.94 -8.17 -31.72
C CYS A 42 -15.43 -7.61 -33.04
N ASP A 43 -16.30 -7.58 -34.06
CA ASP A 43 -15.97 -6.97 -35.35
C ASP A 43 -16.21 -5.45 -35.34
N ASP A 44 -17.15 -5.00 -34.50
CA ASP A 44 -17.50 -3.60 -34.28
C ASP A 44 -18.05 -3.41 -32.85
N GLY A 45 -18.08 -2.16 -32.36
CA GLY A 45 -18.68 -1.81 -31.07
C GLY A 45 -17.72 -1.89 -29.87
N VAL A 46 -16.42 -2.10 -30.09
CA VAL A 46 -15.41 -2.01 -29.01
C VAL A 46 -15.27 -0.54 -28.58
N PRO A 47 -15.52 -0.21 -27.30
CA PRO A 47 -15.37 1.16 -26.81
C PRO A 47 -13.92 1.64 -26.96
N LEU A 48 -13.74 2.83 -27.54
CA LEU A 48 -12.41 3.43 -27.66
C LEU A 48 -11.82 3.75 -26.28
N PRO A 49 -10.49 3.59 -26.11
CA PRO A 49 -9.81 4.05 -24.91
C PRO A 49 -10.02 5.55 -24.70
N ILE A 50 -10.34 5.93 -23.47
CA ILE A 50 -10.43 7.34 -23.10
C ILE A 50 -9.36 7.69 -22.08
N ARG A 51 -8.94 8.95 -22.06
CA ARG A 51 -7.94 9.42 -21.11
C ARG A 51 -8.43 9.20 -19.69
N GLY A 52 -7.58 8.58 -18.88
CA GLY A 52 -7.81 8.35 -17.46
C GLY A 52 -7.50 9.57 -16.60
N VAL A 53 -7.98 9.60 -15.36
CA VAL A 53 -7.44 10.51 -14.34
C VAL A 53 -5.96 10.24 -14.11
N ASN A 54 -5.19 11.28 -13.78
CA ASN A 54 -3.74 11.16 -13.54
C ASN A 54 -3.47 10.17 -12.40
N CYS A 55 -2.31 9.50 -12.40
CA CYS A 55 -1.93 8.58 -11.34
C CYS A 55 -1.65 9.26 -9.99
N SER A 56 -1.36 10.56 -9.98
CA SER A 56 -1.30 11.35 -8.74
C SER A 56 -2.68 11.69 -8.16
N PHE A 57 -3.76 11.47 -8.93
CA PHE A 57 -5.11 11.76 -8.46
C PHE A 57 -5.58 10.71 -7.46
N THR A 58 -6.09 11.17 -6.32
CA THR A 58 -6.67 10.34 -5.27
C THR A 58 -8.03 10.90 -4.86
N CYS A 59 -8.98 10.01 -4.54
CA CYS A 59 -10.21 10.40 -3.89
C CYS A 59 -10.02 10.60 -2.38
N ASP A 60 -10.89 11.42 -1.78
CA ASP A 60 -10.94 11.63 -0.35
C ASP A 60 -11.33 10.36 0.42
N ALA A 61 -11.06 10.36 1.72
CA ALA A 61 -11.48 9.28 2.60
C ALA A 61 -13.02 9.14 2.60
N GLY A 62 -13.50 7.90 2.62
CA GLY A 62 -14.91 7.58 2.43
C GLY A 62 -15.39 7.63 0.98
N MET A 63 -14.52 7.91 0.02
CA MET A 63 -14.82 7.90 -1.42
C MET A 63 -13.95 6.90 -2.20
N TYR A 64 -14.48 6.41 -3.32
CA TYR A 64 -13.78 5.59 -4.29
C TYR A 64 -13.83 6.22 -5.68
N LEU A 65 -12.83 5.94 -6.52
CA LEU A 65 -12.82 6.37 -7.92
C LEU A 65 -13.70 5.41 -8.73
N ASP A 66 -14.84 5.90 -9.19
CA ASP A 66 -15.70 5.15 -10.09
C ASP A 66 -15.11 5.12 -11.50
N ILE A 67 -14.80 3.91 -12.00
CA ILE A 67 -14.07 3.75 -13.26
C ILE A 67 -14.91 4.17 -14.48
N VAL A 68 -16.24 4.08 -14.38
CA VAL A 68 -17.17 4.39 -15.47
C VAL A 68 -17.28 5.91 -15.64
N THR A 69 -17.56 6.63 -14.56
CA THR A 69 -17.74 8.09 -14.55
C THR A 69 -16.43 8.85 -14.41
N GLN A 70 -15.34 8.18 -14.01
CA GLN A 70 -14.05 8.76 -13.68
C GLN A 70 -14.12 9.87 -12.62
N ARG A 71 -15.02 9.71 -11.65
CA ARG A 71 -15.26 10.66 -10.56
C ARG A 71 -15.24 9.93 -9.22
N CYS A 72 -14.91 10.68 -8.17
CA CYS A 72 -15.03 10.17 -6.82
C CYS A 72 -16.52 10.04 -6.43
N GLN A 73 -16.89 8.87 -5.90
CA GLN A 73 -18.21 8.58 -5.39
C GLN A 73 -18.10 8.09 -3.95
N LEU A 74 -19.14 8.31 -3.14
CA LEU A 74 -19.16 7.84 -1.76
C LEU A 74 -19.14 6.31 -1.72
N CYS A 75 -18.37 5.76 -0.77
CA CYS A 75 -18.35 4.33 -0.52
C CYS A 75 -19.75 3.80 -0.18
N PRO A 76 -20.16 2.64 -0.74
CA PRO A 76 -21.39 1.97 -0.35
C PRO A 76 -21.47 1.72 1.16
N LYS A 77 -22.70 1.67 1.69
CA LYS A 77 -22.93 1.39 3.12
C LYS A 77 -22.20 0.12 3.56
N GLY A 78 -21.51 0.20 4.69
CA GLY A 78 -20.72 -0.91 5.24
C GLY A 78 -19.29 -1.01 4.68
N THR A 79 -18.90 -0.10 3.79
CA THR A 79 -17.52 -0.02 3.28
C THR A 79 -16.92 1.36 3.55
N TYR A 80 -15.59 1.42 3.65
CA TYR A 80 -14.86 2.67 3.85
C TYR A 80 -13.52 2.60 3.11
N SER A 81 -13.27 3.61 2.29
CA SER A 81 -11.98 3.82 1.63
C SER A 81 -11.15 4.78 2.48
N LEU A 82 -9.87 4.51 2.68
CA LEU A 82 -8.95 5.46 3.30
C LEU A 82 -8.52 6.58 2.34
N GLY A 83 -9.07 6.61 1.12
CA GLY A 83 -8.60 7.43 0.02
C GLY A 83 -7.48 6.75 -0.78
N GLY A 84 -7.07 7.36 -1.89
CA GLY A 84 -6.18 6.72 -2.87
C GLY A 84 -4.73 6.45 -2.40
N GLY A 85 -4.33 6.97 -1.24
CA GLY A 85 -2.99 6.77 -0.66
C GLY A 85 -2.98 6.36 0.81
N GLY A 86 -4.15 6.10 1.40
CA GLY A 86 -4.25 5.70 2.80
C GLY A 86 -3.84 4.23 2.97
N ILE A 87 -2.87 3.98 3.84
CA ILE A 87 -2.42 2.63 4.19
C ILE A 87 -2.79 2.36 5.66
N ARG A 88 -3.35 1.18 5.92
CA ARG A 88 -3.65 0.72 7.28
C ARG A 88 -3.07 -0.66 7.49
N TYR A 89 -2.37 -0.80 8.62
CA TYR A 89 -1.89 -2.09 9.12
C TYR A 89 -2.67 -2.42 10.39
N ASP A 90 -3.54 -3.42 10.30
CA ASP A 90 -4.32 -3.96 11.41
C ASP A 90 -3.95 -5.41 11.75
N VAL A 91 -3.29 -6.10 10.82
CA VAL A 91 -2.81 -7.48 10.95
C VAL A 91 -1.38 -7.55 10.42
N PHE A 92 -0.47 -8.12 11.22
CA PHE A 92 0.93 -8.30 10.85
C PHE A 92 1.26 -9.79 10.77
N ASP A 93 1.42 -10.35 9.57
CA ASP A 93 1.93 -11.73 9.41
C ASP A 93 3.47 -11.77 9.52
N LYS A 94 4.11 -10.70 9.04
CA LYS A 94 5.55 -10.44 9.09
C LYS A 94 5.76 -8.92 9.08
N ILE A 95 6.99 -8.49 9.37
CA ILE A 95 7.37 -7.08 9.22
C ILE A 95 7.22 -6.71 7.73
N PRO A 96 6.38 -5.71 7.38
CA PRO A 96 6.17 -5.33 5.99
C PRO A 96 7.44 -4.70 5.39
N PRO A 97 7.62 -4.71 4.05
CA PRO A 97 8.87 -4.28 3.40
C PRO A 97 9.28 -2.82 3.64
N ASN A 98 8.31 -1.96 3.94
CA ASN A 98 8.49 -0.55 4.24
C ASN A 98 8.76 -0.26 5.73
N PHE A 99 8.84 -1.31 6.55
CA PHE A 99 9.24 -1.21 7.94
C PHE A 99 10.66 -1.75 8.11
N GLU A 100 11.43 -1.08 8.96
CA GLU A 100 12.78 -1.47 9.32
C GLU A 100 12.90 -1.60 10.84
N VAL A 101 13.52 -2.69 11.31
CA VAL A 101 13.78 -2.94 12.72
C VAL A 101 15.28 -2.88 12.96
N GLU A 102 15.71 -1.91 13.76
CA GLU A 102 17.09 -1.76 14.17
C GLU A 102 17.22 -2.02 15.67
N ASN A 103 18.17 -2.89 16.06
CA ASN A 103 18.52 -3.13 17.45
C ASN A 103 19.95 -2.67 17.68
N ILE A 104 20.13 -1.64 18.52
CA ILE A 104 21.39 -0.96 18.74
C ILE A 104 21.84 -1.19 20.19
N ASN A 105 23.08 -1.64 20.35
CA ASN A 105 23.71 -1.74 21.66
C ASN A 105 23.94 -0.34 22.24
N ILE A 106 23.39 -0.07 23.42
CA ILE A 106 23.54 1.22 24.11
C ILE A 106 24.71 1.22 25.10
N LEU A 107 25.48 0.12 25.15
CA LEU A 107 26.66 0.07 26.00
C LEU A 107 27.68 1.05 25.44
N PRO A 108 28.22 1.98 26.26
CA PRO A 108 29.25 2.90 25.80
C PRO A 108 30.45 2.06 25.36
N GLU A 109 30.95 2.31 24.15
CA GLU A 109 32.27 1.85 23.72
C GLU A 109 33.26 2.26 24.81
N LYS A 110 33.63 1.34 25.70
CA LYS A 110 34.75 1.58 26.61
C LYS A 110 35.96 1.79 25.72
N ASN A 111 36.59 2.93 25.92
CA ASN A 111 37.77 3.43 25.25
C ASN A 111 38.70 2.32 24.75
N ALA A 112 39.19 2.51 23.53
CA ALA A 112 40.26 1.73 22.92
C ALA A 112 41.52 1.73 23.81
N ASP A 113 41.57 0.83 24.79
CA ASP A 113 42.81 0.21 25.23
C ASP A 113 42.51 -1.03 26.09
N THR A 114 43.10 -2.16 25.67
CA THR A 114 43.15 -3.46 26.37
C THR A 114 41.82 -4.18 26.67
N ASN A 115 41.71 -5.38 26.07
CA ASN A 115 40.72 -6.45 26.26
C ASN A 115 39.48 -6.33 25.37
N LYS A 116 39.44 -7.21 24.35
CA LYS A 116 38.25 -7.52 23.55
C LYS A 116 37.15 -8.12 24.44
N GLU A 117 36.49 -7.31 25.24
CA GLU A 117 35.13 -7.62 25.66
C GLU A 117 34.30 -7.61 24.38
N THR A 118 33.89 -8.80 23.93
CA THR A 118 33.02 -8.96 22.77
C THR A 118 31.80 -8.08 22.98
N LEU A 119 31.61 -7.07 22.13
CA LEU A 119 30.34 -6.34 22.05
C LEU A 119 29.23 -7.40 21.96
N GLU A 120 28.46 -7.60 23.02
CA GLU A 120 27.42 -8.62 23.03
C GLU A 120 26.42 -8.26 21.94
N ASP A 121 26.28 -9.13 20.96
CA ASP A 121 25.38 -8.91 19.84
C ASP A 121 23.94 -8.91 20.36
N CYS A 122 23.10 -8.00 19.86
CA CYS A 122 21.73 -7.87 20.34
C CYS A 122 21.00 -9.21 20.24
N PRO A 123 20.29 -9.67 21.30
CA PRO A 123 19.72 -11.00 21.29
C PRO A 123 18.74 -11.20 20.12
N LYS A 124 18.98 -12.26 19.34
CA LYS A 124 18.08 -12.64 18.24
C LYS A 124 16.68 -12.93 18.82
N ARG A 125 15.62 -12.37 18.21
CA ARG A 125 14.21 -12.45 18.63
C ARG A 125 13.80 -11.58 19.84
N LYS A 126 14.58 -10.56 20.17
CA LYS A 126 14.20 -9.47 21.09
C LYS A 126 14.00 -8.16 20.30
N GLY A 127 13.42 -7.15 20.94
CA GLY A 127 13.03 -5.90 20.27
C GLY A 127 11.67 -6.00 19.58
N TRP A 128 11.46 -5.21 18.53
CA TRP A 128 10.25 -5.26 17.71
C TRP A 128 10.16 -6.56 16.90
N ILE A 129 9.11 -7.33 17.14
CA ILE A 129 8.83 -8.57 16.41
C ILE A 129 7.34 -8.66 16.08
N VAL A 130 7.01 -9.53 15.13
CA VAL A 130 5.62 -9.92 14.86
C VAL A 130 5.31 -11.23 15.58
N ARG A 131 4.22 -11.27 16.34
CA ARG A 131 3.73 -12.48 17.00
C ARG A 131 2.21 -12.43 17.12
N ASN A 132 1.53 -13.52 16.80
CA ASN A 132 0.07 -13.64 16.86
C ASN A 132 -0.65 -12.52 16.09
N THR A 133 -0.21 -12.25 14.85
CA THR A 133 -0.75 -11.18 14.01
C THR A 133 -0.59 -9.75 14.51
N GLU A 134 0.17 -9.55 15.61
CA GLU A 134 0.41 -8.24 16.20
C GLU A 134 1.90 -7.91 16.17
N LEU A 135 2.20 -6.63 15.98
CA LEU A 135 3.52 -6.06 16.18
C LEU A 135 3.72 -5.81 17.68
N ILE A 136 4.71 -6.48 18.27
CA ILE A 136 4.99 -6.41 19.70
C ILE A 136 6.45 -6.05 19.97
N TYR A 137 6.66 -5.31 21.05
CA TYR A 137 7.99 -5.09 21.59
C TYR A 137 8.30 -6.15 22.67
N VAL A 138 9.38 -6.90 22.50
CA VAL A 138 9.89 -7.84 23.50
C VAL A 138 11.09 -7.21 24.21
N PRO A 139 11.07 -7.10 25.56
CA PRO A 139 12.14 -6.46 26.31
C PRO A 139 13.53 -6.99 25.94
N SER A 140 14.40 -6.05 25.59
CA SER A 140 15.77 -6.26 25.13
C SER A 140 16.73 -5.35 25.91
N PRO A 141 17.98 -5.77 26.16
CA PRO A 141 19.02 -4.86 26.66
C PRO A 141 19.43 -3.80 25.62
N CYS A 142 19.08 -4.00 24.35
CA CYS A 142 19.35 -3.06 23.26
C CYS A 142 18.26 -2.01 23.11
N PHE A 143 18.64 -0.84 22.59
CA PHE A 143 17.69 0.11 22.03
C PHE A 143 17.10 -0.50 20.76
N SER A 144 15.77 -0.48 20.62
CA SER A 144 15.09 -1.03 19.46
C SER A 144 14.27 0.05 18.79
N ARG A 145 14.57 0.34 17.53
CA ARG A 145 13.86 1.31 16.70
C ARG A 145 13.08 0.56 15.62
N LEU A 146 11.82 0.96 15.45
CA LEU A 146 10.99 0.56 14.33
C LEU A 146 10.72 1.79 13.48
N SER A 147 11.20 1.78 12.25
CA SER A 147 11.03 2.87 11.29
C SER A 147 10.05 2.46 10.21
N TYR A 148 9.18 3.38 9.79
CA TYR A 148 8.27 3.20 8.66
C TYR A 148 8.45 4.35 7.68
N SER A 149 8.73 4.03 6.41
CA SER A 149 9.01 5.01 5.37
C SER A 149 8.00 4.91 4.22
N VAL A 150 7.45 6.04 3.78
CA VAL A 150 6.48 6.12 2.68
C VAL A 150 6.57 7.45 1.95
N ASP A 151 6.38 7.41 0.64
CA ASP A 151 6.25 8.61 -0.19
C ASP A 151 4.81 9.11 -0.18
N LEU A 152 4.62 10.35 0.26
CA LEU A 152 3.29 10.97 0.33
C LEU A 152 2.92 11.64 -0.99
N VAL A 153 1.78 11.26 -1.55
CA VAL A 153 1.18 11.95 -2.71
C VAL A 153 0.52 13.27 -2.28
N HIS A 154 -0.05 13.30 -1.06
CA HIS A 154 -0.69 14.47 -0.45
C HIS A 154 -0.30 14.57 1.03
N PRO A 155 -0.32 15.77 1.62
CA PRO A 155 -0.17 15.93 3.07
C PRO A 155 -1.22 15.11 3.81
N GLY A 156 -0.83 14.54 4.95
CA GLY A 156 -1.70 13.67 5.73
C GLY A 156 -1.24 13.59 7.18
N TYR A 157 -1.73 12.57 7.87
CA TYR A 157 -1.36 12.28 9.24
C TYR A 157 -1.07 10.78 9.37
N VAL A 158 -0.37 10.43 10.43
CA VAL A 158 -0.20 9.05 10.86
C VAL A 158 -0.94 8.86 12.18
N GLU A 159 -1.57 7.71 12.35
CA GLU A 159 -2.29 7.37 13.57
C GLU A 159 -1.81 6.00 14.05
N TYR A 160 -1.46 5.93 15.34
CA TYR A 160 -1.00 4.70 15.98
C TYR A 160 -1.97 4.31 17.08
N VAL A 161 -2.40 3.04 17.07
CA VAL A 161 -3.13 2.43 18.18
C VAL A 161 -2.20 1.43 18.86
N TYR A 162 -1.83 1.69 20.11
CA TYR A 162 -0.88 0.87 20.86
C TYR A 162 -1.39 0.55 22.26
N ARG A 163 -0.83 -0.49 22.87
CA ARG A 163 -1.07 -0.87 24.28
C ARG A 163 0.26 -0.93 25.01
N LEU A 164 0.34 -0.23 26.15
CA LEU A 164 1.54 -0.18 26.96
C LEU A 164 1.29 -0.80 28.35
N PRO A 165 2.07 -1.81 28.79
CA PRO A 165 2.02 -2.31 30.16
C PRO A 165 2.30 -1.21 31.20
N ARG A 166 1.70 -1.34 32.41
CA ARG A 166 1.83 -0.33 33.48
C ARG A 166 3.26 -0.02 33.91
N ASN A 167 4.18 -0.99 33.77
CA ASN A 167 5.58 -0.87 34.20
C ASN A 167 6.55 -0.55 33.04
N SER A 168 6.02 -0.16 31.88
CA SER A 168 6.87 0.21 30.75
C SER A 168 7.49 1.59 30.97
N ARG A 169 8.72 1.77 30.47
CA ARG A 169 9.50 2.97 30.74
C ARG A 169 9.09 4.16 29.89
N ASP A 170 8.94 4.00 28.57
CA ASP A 170 8.36 4.97 27.64
C ASP A 170 8.26 4.36 26.23
N LEU A 171 7.37 4.89 25.40
CA LEU A 171 7.30 4.65 23.95
C LEU A 171 7.33 6.01 23.25
N ILE A 172 8.33 6.24 22.40
CA ILE A 172 8.54 7.52 21.73
C ILE A 172 8.21 7.35 20.25
N PHE A 173 7.38 8.25 19.73
CA PHE A 173 7.06 8.35 18.30
C PHE A 173 7.74 9.60 17.75
N ASN A 174 8.45 9.45 16.63
CA ASN A 174 9.00 10.57 15.89
C ASN A 174 8.51 10.50 14.44
N VAL A 175 8.13 11.65 13.88
CA VAL A 175 7.70 11.79 12.48
C VAL A 175 8.55 12.91 11.91
N ASP A 176 9.43 12.54 10.98
CA ASP A 176 10.37 13.44 10.32
C ASP A 176 9.91 13.77 8.90
#